data_AF-A0A832SDS5-F1
#
_entry.id   AF-A0A832SDS5-F1
#
_cell.length_a   1.000
_cell.length_b   1.000
_cell.length_c   1.000
_cell.angle_alpha   90.00
_cell.angle_beta   90.00
_cell.angle_gamma   90.00
#
_symmetry.space_group_name_H-M   'P 1'
#
loop_
_entity.id
_entity.type
_entity.pdbx_description
1 polymer ?
#
loop_
_entity_poly.entity_id
_entity_poly.type
_entity_poly.pdbx_seq_one_letter_code
_entity_poly.pdbx_strand_id
1 'polypeptide(L)'
;MSKKIKSKVEIVLKKVISKEDIAQIKIQKTSRKIAKEVIHSQSERKECLRSIMTDNRIDQLIKDGQIKKAEKRATEIIKKWK
;
A
#
# COMPACT_ATOMS: atom_id res chain seq x y z
N MET A 1 -24.90 -12.46 -17.80
CA MET A 1 -23.58 -11.96 -18.28
C MET A 1 -22.66 -11.54 -17.12
N SER A 2 -23.09 -10.63 -16.24
CA SER A 2 -22.27 -10.11 -15.12
C SER A 2 -21.67 -11.19 -14.19
N LYS A 3 -22.44 -12.22 -13.78
CA LYS A 3 -21.93 -13.35 -12.97
C LYS A 3 -20.78 -14.13 -13.66
N LYS A 4 -20.89 -14.40 -14.97
CA LYS A 4 -19.85 -15.12 -15.73
C LYS A 4 -18.55 -14.33 -15.80
N ILE A 5 -18.64 -13.01 -15.98
CA ILE A 5 -17.46 -12.12 -16.01
C ILE A 5 -16.81 -12.09 -14.63
N LYS A 6 -17.59 -11.87 -13.57
CA LYS A 6 -17.09 -11.87 -12.18
C LYS A 6 -16.32 -13.16 -11.86
N SER A 7 -16.90 -14.32 -12.17
CA SER A 7 -16.25 -15.62 -11.90
C SER A 7 -14.93 -15.79 -12.65
N LYS A 8 -14.87 -15.38 -13.93
CA LYS A 8 -13.62 -15.41 -14.71
C LYS A 8 -12.55 -14.50 -14.12
N VAL A 9 -12.92 -13.28 -13.73
CA VAL A 9 -12.01 -12.29 -13.13
C VAL A 9 -11.48 -12.78 -11.78
N GLU A 10 -12.33 -13.34 -10.93
CA GLU A 10 -11.94 -13.81 -9.60
C GLU A 10 -10.91 -14.95 -9.66
N ILE A 11 -11.07 -15.88 -10.61
CA ILE A 11 -10.11 -16.98 -10.83
C ILE A 11 -8.75 -16.43 -11.25
N VAL A 12 -8.72 -15.44 -12.15
CA VAL A 12 -7.47 -14.83 -12.62
C VAL A 12 -6.80 -14.03 -11.51
N LEU A 13 -7.55 -13.18 -10.80
CA LEU A 13 -6.99 -12.37 -9.70
C LEU A 13 -6.40 -13.24 -8.59
N LYS A 14 -7.07 -14.32 -8.20
CA LYS A 14 -6.56 -15.25 -7.17
C LYS A 14 -5.24 -15.92 -7.57
N LYS A 15 -4.96 -16.07 -8.87
CA LYS A 15 -3.70 -16.61 -9.37
C LYS A 15 -2.58 -15.58 -9.45
N VAL A 16 -2.94 -14.31 -9.64
CA VAL A 16 -1.97 -13.22 -9.87
C VAL A 16 -1.59 -12.51 -8.58
N ILE A 17 -2.55 -12.31 -7.67
CA ILE A 17 -2.34 -11.55 -6.42
C ILE A 17 -1.60 -12.42 -5.40
N SER A 18 -0.39 -11.98 -5.06
CA SER A 18 0.46 -12.57 -4.03
C SER A 18 0.07 -12.11 -2.62
N LYS A 19 0.61 -12.76 -1.58
CA LYS A 19 0.37 -12.34 -0.19
C LYS A 19 1.03 -11.00 0.11
N GLU A 20 2.13 -10.73 -0.58
CA GLU A 20 2.90 -9.50 -0.58
C GLU A 20 2.06 -8.35 -1.11
N ASP A 21 1.35 -8.55 -2.23
CA ASP A 21 0.43 -7.55 -2.79
C ASP A 21 -0.67 -7.18 -1.79
N ILE A 22 -1.25 -8.19 -1.11
CA ILE A 22 -2.27 -7.96 -0.07
C ILE A 22 -1.71 -7.16 1.10
N ALA A 23 -0.48 -7.47 1.52
CA ALA A 23 0.21 -6.74 2.58
C ALA A 23 0.50 -5.29 2.18
N GLN A 24 0.96 -5.06 0.95
CA GLN A 24 1.21 -3.73 0.41
C GLN A 24 -0.09 -2.91 0.36
N ILE A 25 -1.21 -3.50 -0.06
CA ILE A 25 -2.53 -2.87 -0.05
C ILE A 25 -2.93 -2.43 1.38
N LYS A 26 -2.69 -3.28 2.39
CA LYS A 26 -2.99 -2.96 3.80
C LYS A 26 -2.16 -1.77 4.28
N ILE A 27 -0.84 -1.81 4.06
CA ILE A 27 0.07 -0.72 4.44
C ILE A 27 -0.36 0.59 3.77
N GLN A 28 -0.61 0.57 2.46
CA GLN A 28 -1.06 1.76 1.74
C GLN A 28 -2.40 2.30 2.27
N LYS A 29 -3.33 1.43 2.68
CA LYS A 29 -4.62 1.88 3.26
C LYS A 29 -4.40 2.63 4.57
N THR A 30 -3.51 2.14 5.42
CA THR A 30 -3.11 2.81 6.67
C THR A 30 -2.40 4.12 6.38
N SER A 31 -1.41 4.11 5.47
CA SER A 31 -0.68 5.31 5.04
C SER A 31 -1.59 6.40 4.48
N ARG A 32 -2.60 6.06 3.67
CA ARG A 32 -3.57 7.04 3.12
C ARG A 32 -4.36 7.75 4.21
N LYS A 33 -4.75 7.05 5.28
CA LYS A 33 -5.47 7.66 6.40
C LYS A 33 -4.59 8.69 7.11
N ILE A 34 -3.38 8.28 7.48
CA ILE A 34 -2.42 9.14 8.20
C ILE A 34 -2.01 10.34 7.32
N ALA A 35 -1.70 10.12 6.04
CA ALA A 35 -1.30 11.20 5.14
C ALA A 35 -2.41 12.22 4.89
N LYS A 36 -3.69 11.83 5.02
CA LYS A 36 -4.82 12.77 4.93
C LYS A 36 -4.89 13.71 6.15
N GLU A 37 -4.51 13.23 7.31
CA GLU A 37 -4.48 14.00 8.56
C GLU A 37 -3.26 14.92 8.62
N VAL A 38 -2.10 14.46 8.12
CA VAL A 38 -0.83 15.19 8.21
C VAL A 38 -0.62 16.18 7.08
N ILE A 39 -0.94 15.81 5.84
CA ILE A 39 -0.63 16.62 4.64
C ILE A 39 -1.92 17.21 4.09
N HIS A 40 -2.05 18.53 4.11
CA HIS A 40 -3.25 19.22 3.62
C HIS A 40 -3.31 19.30 2.09
N SER A 41 -2.16 19.50 1.43
CA SER A 41 -2.09 19.59 -0.03
C SER A 41 -2.32 18.23 -0.70
N GLN A 42 -3.14 18.24 -1.75
CA GLN A 42 -3.43 17.01 -2.51
C GLN A 42 -2.22 16.55 -3.34
N SER A 43 -1.43 17.49 -3.88
CA SER A 43 -0.24 17.17 -4.68
C SER A 43 0.83 16.50 -3.84
N GLU A 44 1.16 17.10 -2.69
CA GLU A 44 2.13 16.56 -1.73
C GLU A 44 1.69 15.20 -1.19
N ARG A 45 0.39 15.02 -0.90
CA ARG A 45 -0.13 13.73 -0.45
C ARG A 45 0.05 12.64 -1.51
N LYS A 46 -0.16 12.97 -2.80
CA LYS A 46 0.06 12.04 -3.90
C LYS A 46 1.52 11.65 -4.03
N GLU A 47 2.43 12.61 -3.85
CA GLU A 47 3.87 12.40 -3.94
C GLU A 47 4.39 11.57 -2.76
N CYS A 48 3.96 11.89 -1.53
CA CYS A 48 4.25 11.13 -0.34
C CYS A 48 3.80 9.66 -0.49
N LEU A 49 2.56 9.41 -0.93
CA LEU A 49 2.07 8.04 -1.15
C LEU A 49 2.84 7.30 -2.24
N ARG A 50 3.28 8.01 -3.29
CA ARG A 50 4.14 7.44 -4.34
C ARG A 50 5.49 7.01 -3.75
N SER A 51 6.10 7.85 -2.91
CA SER A 51 7.37 7.54 -2.25
C SER A 51 7.30 6.28 -1.39
N ILE A 52 6.18 6.06 -0.68
CA ILE A 52 5.93 4.87 0.14
C ILE A 52 5.77 3.63 -0.74
N MET A 53 5.13 3.76 -1.89
CA MET A 53 4.90 2.65 -2.82
C MET A 53 6.19 2.19 -3.51
N THR A 54 7.15 3.10 -3.72
CA THR A 54 8.43 2.80 -4.38
C THR A 54 9.59 2.57 -3.40
N ASP A 55 9.33 2.53 -2.09
CA ASP A 55 10.37 2.31 -1.09
C ASP A 55 10.77 0.82 -1.04
N ASN A 56 11.97 0.51 -1.53
CA ASN A 56 12.52 -0.84 -1.57
C ASN A 56 12.61 -1.51 -0.18
N ARG A 57 12.75 -0.75 0.91
CA ARG A 57 12.79 -1.33 2.26
C ARG A 57 11.41 -1.79 2.69
N ILE A 58 10.34 -1.07 2.31
CA ILE A 58 8.97 -1.50 2.57
C ILE A 58 8.71 -2.82 1.85
N ASP A 59 9.12 -2.94 0.58
CA ASP A 59 8.97 -4.17 -0.19
C ASP A 59 9.76 -5.34 0.41
N GLN A 60 11.00 -5.10 0.85
CA GLN A 60 11.80 -6.12 1.57
C GLN A 60 11.14 -6.55 2.88
N LEU A 61 10.66 -5.60 3.70
CA LEU A 61 9.99 -5.91 4.95
C LEU A 61 8.68 -6.68 4.74
N ILE A 62 7.97 -6.44 3.63
CA ILE A 62 6.79 -7.21 3.24
C ILE A 62 7.20 -8.64 2.88
N LYS A 63 8.25 -8.82 2.06
CA LYS A 63 8.78 -10.14 1.68
C LYS A 63 9.26 -10.95 2.89
N ASP A 64 9.85 -10.27 3.88
CA ASP A 64 10.29 -10.88 5.13
C ASP A 64 9.13 -11.17 6.11
N GLY A 65 7.88 -10.84 5.75
CA GLY A 65 6.71 -10.99 6.62
C GLY A 65 6.64 -10.00 7.78
N GLN A 66 7.52 -9.00 7.82
CA GLN A 66 7.66 -8.01 8.90
C GLN A 66 6.71 -6.81 8.72
N ILE A 67 5.42 -7.08 8.56
CA ILE A 67 4.40 -6.06 8.20
C ILE A 67 4.36 -4.87 9.17
N LYS A 68 4.46 -5.13 10.48
CA LYS A 68 4.47 -4.04 11.49
C LYS A 68 5.65 -3.09 11.32
N LYS A 69 6.82 -3.58 10.89
CA LYS A 69 7.99 -2.73 10.63
C LYS A 69 7.81 -1.93 9.34
N ALA A 70 7.21 -2.54 8.32
CA ALA A 70 6.86 -1.86 7.08
C ALA A 70 5.86 -0.71 7.32
N GLU A 71 4.85 -0.92 8.18
CA GLU A 71 3.91 0.14 8.58
C GLU A 71 4.62 1.27 9.32
N LYS A 72 5.49 0.96 10.29
CA LYS A 72 6.28 1.98 10.99
C LYS A 72 7.11 2.82 10.03
N ARG A 73 7.79 2.17 9.08
CA ARG A 73 8.59 2.84 8.05
C ARG A 73 7.73 3.78 7.19
N ALA A 74 6.55 3.33 6.78
CA ALA A 74 5.63 4.17 6.03
C ALA A 74 5.16 5.39 6.86
N THR A 75 4.88 5.21 8.15
CA THR A 75 4.53 6.32 9.05
C THR A 75 5.69 7.30 9.24
N GLU A 76 6.93 6.83 9.35
CA GLU A 76 8.12 7.67 9.42
C GLU A 76 8.29 8.53 8.17
N ILE A 77 8.06 7.96 6.99
CA ILE A 77 8.08 8.71 5.73
C ILE A 77 7.04 9.82 5.81
N ILE A 78 5.77 9.51 6.11
CA ILE A 78 4.69 10.52 6.19
C ILE A 78 5.03 11.64 7.17
N LYS A 79 5.60 11.30 8.34
CA LYS A 79 6.00 12.30 9.34
C LYS A 79 7.11 13.24 8.86
N LYS A 80 7.98 12.82 7.94
CA LYS A 80 9.02 13.66 7.35
C LYS A 80 8.49 14.66 6.31
N TRP A 81 7.28 14.47 5.82
CA TRP A 81 6.60 15.39 4.90
C TRP A 81 5.82 16.49 5.66
N LYS A 82 5.93 16.56 6.99
CA LYS A 82 5.47 17.66 7.82
C LYS A 82 6.59 18.70 7.94
#